data_AF-A0AAU3QA06-F1
#
_entry.id   AF-A0AAU3QA06-F1
#
_cell.length_a   1.000
_cell.length_b   1.000
_cell.length_c   1.000
_cell.angle_alpha   90.00
_cell.angle_beta   90.00
_cell.angle_gamma   90.00
#
_symmetry.space_group_name_H-M   'P 1'
#
loop_
_entity.id
_entity.type
_entity.pdbx_description
1 polymer ?
#
loop_
_entity_poly.entity_id
_entity_poly.type
_entity_poly.pdbx_seq_one_letter_code
_entity_poly.pdbx_strand_id
1 'polypeptide(L)'
;MNTPMTDPDNDPPDRDSRSIVVSWPVGEPDTEERWQARAVLAVRYDTGYGYRAVLSTRHQRPTGMRSVEQTMNLDFKRCRVTIHRREATRFSRKVLPEVYATAVRELRDRFEAADEEVTVYFDAESSVFAYAGSPVHR
;
A
#
# COMPACT_ATOMS: atom_id res chain seq x y z
N MET A 1 7.33 -10.34 10.98
CA MET A 1 6.27 -9.76 10.12
C MET A 1 6.40 -8.24 10.14
N ASN A 2 6.40 -7.59 8.98
CA ASN A 2 6.37 -6.13 8.91
C ASN A 2 4.92 -5.64 9.06
N THR A 3 4.74 -4.62 9.88
CA THR A 3 3.45 -4.03 10.29
C THR A 3 3.50 -2.54 9.99
N PRO A 4 2.38 -1.77 10.05
CA PRO A 4 2.47 -0.32 9.80
C PRO A 4 3.31 0.43 10.85
N MET A 5 3.71 -0.27 11.94
CA MET A 5 4.61 0.23 12.98
C MET A 5 6.08 0.21 12.56
N THR A 6 6.47 -0.59 11.56
CA THR A 6 7.83 -0.57 11.00
C THR A 6 7.96 0.48 9.90
N ASP A 7 9.19 0.92 9.63
CA ASP A 7 9.44 1.85 8.53
C ASP A 7 9.12 1.16 7.20
N PRO A 8 8.25 1.75 6.36
CA PRO A 8 7.96 1.17 5.06
C PRO A 8 9.13 1.31 4.10
N ASP A 9 9.14 0.46 3.09
CA ASP A 9 9.94 0.70 1.90
C ASP A 9 9.33 1.90 1.16
N ASN A 10 10.14 2.95 0.98
CA ASN A 10 9.78 4.12 0.21
C ASN A 10 10.03 3.84 -1.27
N ASP A 11 8.98 3.89 -2.08
CA ASP A 11 9.18 4.12 -3.51
C ASP A 11 9.66 5.57 -3.67
N PRO A 12 10.85 5.83 -4.25
CA PRO A 12 11.39 7.17 -4.34
C PRO A 12 10.37 8.07 -5.05
N PRO A 13 9.94 9.18 -4.44
CA PRO A 13 8.99 10.07 -5.08
C PRO A 13 9.66 10.64 -6.33
N ASP A 14 9.10 10.39 -7.50
CA ASP A 14 9.45 11.15 -8.68
C ASP A 14 9.16 12.64 -8.36
N ARG A 15 10.09 13.53 -8.73
CA ARG A 15 10.11 14.94 -8.32
C ARG A 15 8.86 15.69 -8.77
N ASP A 16 8.15 15.16 -9.77
CA ASP A 16 6.88 15.67 -10.30
C ASP A 16 5.66 14.83 -9.92
N SER A 17 5.83 13.78 -9.11
CA SER A 17 4.73 12.97 -8.62
C SER A 17 3.84 13.76 -7.67
N ARG A 18 2.54 13.80 -7.99
CA ARG A 18 1.48 14.28 -7.09
C ARG A 18 1.06 13.20 -6.09
N SER A 19 2.00 12.34 -5.70
CA SER A 19 1.77 11.18 -4.88
C SER A 19 2.98 10.76 -4.04
N ILE A 20 2.69 10.17 -2.89
CA ILE A 20 3.63 9.42 -2.06
C ILE A 20 3.11 7.99 -2.00
N VAL A 21 3.98 7.00 -2.22
CA VAL A 21 3.64 5.58 -2.13
C VAL A 21 4.65 4.90 -1.25
N VAL A 22 4.16 4.20 -0.24
CA VAL A 22 4.98 3.43 0.68
C VAL A 22 4.39 2.04 0.83
N SER A 23 5.22 1.05 1.15
CA SER A 23 4.75 -0.32 1.29
C SER A 23 5.49 -1.13 2.34
N TRP A 24 4.81 -2.14 2.88
CA TRP A 24 5.35 -3.10 3.83
C TRP A 24 5.25 -4.51 3.25
N PRO A 25 6.29 -5.35 3.32
CA PRO A 25 6.15 -6.75 2.99
C PRO A 25 5.30 -7.46 4.03
N VAL A 26 4.42 -8.34 3.58
CA VAL A 26 3.48 -9.10 4.43
C VAL A 26 3.79 -10.58 4.22
N GLY A 27 4.10 -11.27 5.32
CA GLY A 27 4.57 -12.66 5.28
C GLY A 27 5.95 -12.83 4.63
N GLU A 28 6.36 -14.09 4.51
CA GLU A 28 7.56 -14.49 3.77
C GLU A 28 7.29 -14.48 2.26
N PRO A 29 8.30 -14.20 1.42
CA PRO A 29 8.15 -14.34 -0.02
C PRO A 29 7.91 -15.79 -0.41
N ASP A 30 7.15 -16.00 -1.48
CA ASP A 30 6.91 -17.34 -2.03
C ASP A 30 8.24 -18.03 -2.40
N THR A 31 8.36 -19.31 -2.07
CA THR A 31 9.60 -20.08 -2.23
C THR A 31 9.96 -20.38 -3.68
N GLU A 32 8.99 -20.46 -4.59
CA GLU A 32 9.23 -20.83 -5.99
C GLU A 32 9.52 -19.62 -6.86
N GLU A 33 8.64 -18.62 -6.85
CA GLU A 33 8.73 -17.46 -7.74
C GLU A 33 9.19 -16.17 -7.04
N ARG A 34 9.44 -16.22 -5.72
CA ARG A 34 9.85 -15.07 -4.88
C ARG A 34 8.89 -13.89 -4.95
N TRP A 35 7.59 -14.17 -5.10
CA TRP A 35 6.56 -13.15 -4.96
C TRP A 35 6.45 -12.71 -3.50
N GLN A 36 6.55 -11.41 -3.27
CA GLN A 36 6.31 -10.80 -1.97
C GLN A 36 4.94 -10.12 -1.98
N ALA A 37 4.04 -10.57 -1.11
CA ALA A 37 2.83 -9.83 -0.77
C ALA A 37 3.21 -8.54 -0.05
N ARG A 38 2.57 -7.43 -0.39
CA ARG A 38 2.83 -6.11 0.21
C ARG A 38 1.55 -5.34 0.49
N ALA A 39 1.48 -4.76 1.68
CA ALA A 39 0.51 -3.71 2.00
C ALA A 39 1.05 -2.38 1.47
N VAL A 40 0.21 -1.59 0.80
CA VAL A 40 0.62 -0.36 0.11
C VAL A 40 -0.27 0.79 0.54
N LEU A 41 0.34 1.83 1.11
CA LEU A 41 -0.33 3.10 1.37
C LEU A 41 0.04 4.10 0.27
N ALA A 42 -0.93 4.49 -0.53
CA ALA A 42 -0.77 5.48 -1.59
C ALA A 42 -1.52 6.76 -1.24
N VAL A 43 -0.80 7.86 -1.11
CA VAL A 43 -1.35 9.20 -0.94
C VAL A 43 -1.26 9.93 -2.27
N ARG A 44 -2.39 10.34 -2.85
CA ARG A 44 -2.43 10.99 -4.17
C ARG A 44 -3.30 12.23 -4.12
N TYR A 45 -2.94 13.23 -4.92
CA TYR A 45 -3.82 14.34 -5.24
C TYR A 45 -4.60 14.03 -6.53
N ASP A 46 -5.92 14.00 -6.40
CA ASP A 46 -6.87 13.84 -7.50
C ASP A 46 -7.52 15.19 -7.81
N THR A 47 -7.36 15.67 -9.04
CA THR A 47 -7.98 16.93 -9.49
C THR A 47 -9.50 16.86 -9.31
N GLY A 48 -10.06 17.81 -8.56
CA GLY A 48 -11.50 17.89 -8.27
C GLY A 48 -11.94 17.18 -6.98
N TYR A 49 -11.09 16.34 -6.37
CA TYR A 49 -11.41 15.62 -5.12
C TYR A 49 -10.47 15.96 -3.96
N GLY A 50 -9.27 16.48 -4.26
CA GLY A 50 -8.25 16.78 -3.27
C GLY A 50 -7.31 15.61 -3.06
N TYR A 51 -6.83 15.45 -1.83
CA TYR A 51 -5.91 14.39 -1.45
C TYR A 51 -6.65 13.17 -0.92
N ARG A 52 -6.21 11.98 -1.32
CA ARG A 52 -6.72 10.71 -0.83
C ARG A 52 -5.56 9.79 -0.46
N ALA A 53 -5.64 9.18 0.72
CA ALA A 53 -4.76 8.12 1.17
C ALA A 53 -5.52 6.78 1.12
N VAL A 54 -5.01 5.83 0.36
CA VAL A 54 -5.63 4.52 0.14
C VAL A 54 -4.66 3.42 0.54
N LEU A 55 -5.11 2.52 1.41
CA LEU A 55 -4.47 1.25 1.69
C LEU A 55 -4.95 0.22 0.66
N SER A 56 -4.00 -0.51 0.10
CA SER A 56 -4.22 -1.52 -0.94
C SER A 56 -3.19 -2.63 -0.83
N THR A 57 -3.34 -3.68 -1.64
CA THR A 57 -2.37 -4.78 -1.74
C THR A 57 -1.66 -4.78 -3.09
N ARG A 58 -0.41 -5.25 -3.12
CA ARG A 58 0.31 -5.62 -4.34
C ARG A 58 1.15 -6.87 -4.12
N HIS A 59 1.32 -7.68 -5.15
CA HIS A 59 2.37 -8.69 -5.20
C HIS A 59 3.50 -8.16 -6.06
N GLN A 60 4.72 -8.24 -5.56
CA GLN A 60 5.91 -7.71 -6.20
C GLN A 60 6.97 -8.80 -6.24
N ARG A 61 7.61 -8.98 -7.40
CA ARG A 61 8.84 -9.79 -7.50
C ARG A 61 9.96 -8.97 -8.13
N PRO A 62 11.20 -9.08 -7.62
CA PRO A 62 12.35 -8.52 -8.28
C PRO A 62 12.54 -9.28 -9.61
N THR A 63 12.58 -8.57 -10.72
CA THR A 63 13.18 -9.17 -11.93
C THR A 63 14.69 -9.07 -11.78
N GLY A 64 15.48 -9.97 -12.36
CA GLY A 64 16.94 -9.98 -12.22
C GLY A 64 17.68 -8.69 -12.66
N MET A 65 16.94 -7.66 -13.11
CA MET A 65 17.43 -6.31 -13.35
C MET A 65 17.10 -5.42 -12.14
N ARG A 66 18.14 -4.76 -11.59
CA ARG A 66 18.15 -3.92 -10.36
C ARG A 66 17.07 -2.83 -10.24
N SER A 67 16.24 -2.61 -11.24
CA SER A 67 15.27 -1.49 -11.29
C SER A 67 13.93 -1.86 -11.91
N VAL A 68 13.68 -3.15 -12.18
CA VAL A 68 12.41 -3.58 -12.78
C VAL A 68 11.73 -4.56 -11.84
N GLU A 69 10.55 -4.16 -11.40
CA GLU A 69 9.69 -4.95 -10.53
C GLU A 69 8.47 -5.38 -11.31
N GLN A 70 8.17 -6.68 -11.26
CA GLN A 70 6.88 -7.14 -11.78
C GLN A 70 5.86 -6.99 -10.67
N THR A 71 4.86 -6.16 -10.95
CA THR A 71 3.68 -5.99 -10.09
C THR A 71 2.51 -6.72 -10.73
N MET A 72 1.87 -7.59 -9.96
CA MET A 72 0.67 -8.26 -10.44
C MET A 72 -0.54 -7.34 -10.28
N ASN A 73 -1.34 -7.20 -11.33
CA ASN A 73 -2.61 -6.46 -11.30
C ASN A 73 -3.67 -7.32 -10.59
N LEU A 74 -3.83 -7.13 -9.29
CA LEU A 74 -4.97 -7.65 -8.54
C LEU A 74 -6.22 -6.81 -8.90
N ASP A 75 -7.37 -7.44 -9.15
CA ASP A 75 -8.60 -6.68 -9.48
C ASP A 75 -8.99 -5.76 -8.31
N PHE A 76 -8.71 -4.47 -8.52
CA PHE A 76 -8.54 -3.45 -7.49
C PHE A 76 -9.84 -2.97 -6.83
N LYS A 77 -11.02 -3.41 -7.29
CA LYS A 77 -12.29 -2.96 -6.71
C LYS A 77 -12.61 -3.63 -5.37
N ARG A 78 -11.96 -4.75 -5.02
CA ARG A 78 -12.26 -5.51 -3.80
C ARG A 78 -11.32 -5.25 -2.62
N CYS A 79 -10.12 -4.70 -2.83
CA CYS A 79 -9.09 -4.59 -1.78
C CYS A 79 -8.53 -3.16 -1.68
N ARG A 80 -9.40 -2.17 -1.41
CA ARG A 80 -8.97 -0.79 -1.13
C ARG A 80 -9.73 -0.21 0.05
N VAL A 81 -9.00 0.32 1.02
CA VAL A 81 -9.57 1.07 2.15
C VAL A 81 -9.05 2.50 2.10
N THR A 82 -9.95 3.46 2.19
CA THR A 82 -9.53 4.87 2.34
C THR A 82 -9.15 5.08 3.80
N ILE A 83 -7.89 5.45 4.03
CA ILE A 83 -7.40 5.77 5.37
C ILE A 83 -7.73 7.22 5.68
N HIS A 84 -7.42 8.12 4.74
CA HIS A 84 -7.60 9.56 4.94
C HIS A 84 -8.06 10.26 3.66
N ARG A 85 -8.83 11.34 3.81
CA ARG A 85 -9.18 12.25 2.72
C ARG A 85 -9.13 13.70 3.18
N ARG A 86 -8.51 14.56 2.36
CA ARG A 86 -8.49 16.02 2.55
C ARG A 86 -8.91 16.71 1.26
N GLU A 87 -10.00 17.45 1.29
CA GLU A 87 -10.43 18.22 0.13
C GLU A 87 -9.44 19.33 -0.20
N ALA A 88 -9.20 19.54 -1.49
CA ALA A 88 -8.36 20.62 -1.99
C ALA A 88 -8.69 20.91 -3.46
N THR A 89 -8.64 22.19 -3.83
CA THR A 89 -8.88 22.64 -5.21
C THR A 89 -7.60 22.70 -6.05
N ARG A 90 -6.43 22.70 -5.40
CA ARG A 90 -5.12 22.75 -6.05
C ARG A 90 -4.12 21.85 -5.33
N PHE A 91 -3.19 21.32 -6.10
CA PHE A 91 -2.06 20.58 -5.56
C PHE A 91 -1.07 21.53 -4.87
N SER A 92 -0.65 21.14 -3.67
CA SER A 92 0.42 21.72 -2.89
C SER A 92 1.44 20.65 -2.50
N ARG A 93 2.71 20.90 -2.86
CA ARG A 93 3.85 20.04 -2.47
C ARG A 93 4.11 20.04 -0.97
N LYS A 94 3.72 21.11 -0.25
CA LYS A 94 3.85 21.19 1.22
C LYS A 94 2.79 20.37 1.95
N VAL A 95 1.58 20.30 1.37
CA VAL A 95 0.45 19.59 1.97
C VAL A 95 0.56 18.07 1.78
N LEU A 96 1.18 17.60 0.68
CA LEU A 96 1.28 16.17 0.41
C LEU A 96 2.00 15.38 1.53
N PRO A 97 3.15 15.83 2.07
CA PRO A 97 3.77 15.23 3.25
C PRO A 97 2.91 15.30 4.53
N GLU A 98 2.16 16.38 4.75
CA GLU A 98 1.26 16.50 5.92
C GLU A 98 0.14 15.46 5.88
N VAL A 99 -0.48 15.30 4.69
CA VAL A 99 -1.52 14.30 4.46
C VAL A 99 -0.95 12.90 4.63
N TYR A 100 0.28 12.67 4.15
CA TYR A 100 0.97 11.40 4.36
C TYR A 100 1.22 11.10 5.85
N ALA A 101 1.78 12.04 6.61
CA ALA A 101 2.01 11.84 8.03
C ALA A 101 0.70 11.57 8.80
N THR A 102 -0.37 12.27 8.42
CA THR A 102 -1.72 12.05 8.99
C THR A 102 -2.25 10.66 8.65
N ALA A 103 -2.13 10.23 7.39
CA ALA A 103 -2.58 8.92 6.95
C ALA A 103 -1.79 7.78 7.60
N VAL A 104 -0.48 7.92 7.80
CA VAL A 104 0.33 6.91 8.51
C VAL A 104 -0.10 6.81 9.97
N ARG A 105 -0.35 7.93 10.64
CA ARG A 105 -0.86 7.92 12.01
C ARG A 105 -2.23 7.23 12.09
N GLU A 106 -3.18 7.63 11.25
CA GLU A 106 -4.52 7.02 11.23
C GLU A 106 -4.46 5.51 10.90
N LEU A 107 -3.56 5.09 10.00
CA LEU A 107 -3.34 3.69 9.70
C LEU A 107 -2.86 2.91 10.93
N ARG A 108 -1.90 3.47 11.69
CA ARG A 108 -1.37 2.87 12.91
C ARG A 108 -2.44 2.81 14.00
N ASP A 109 -3.16 3.91 14.23
CA ASP A 109 -4.24 3.97 15.22
C ASP A 109 -5.33 2.93 14.92
N ARG A 110 -5.76 2.80 13.65
CA ARG A 110 -6.74 1.78 13.23
C ARG A 110 -6.20 0.35 13.40
N PHE A 111 -4.93 0.13 13.09
CA PHE A 111 -4.28 -1.18 13.28
C PHE A 111 -4.20 -1.55 14.76
N GLU A 112 -3.78 -0.64 15.64
CA GLU A 112 -3.73 -0.84 17.09
C GLU A 112 -5.12 -1.06 17.70
N ALA A 113 -6.15 -0.42 17.15
CA ALA A 113 -7.55 -0.65 17.52
C ALA A 113 -8.13 -1.98 16.99
N ALA A 114 -7.31 -2.82 16.33
CA ALA A 114 -7.71 -4.08 15.71
C ALA A 114 -8.86 -3.92 14.69
N ASP A 115 -8.90 -2.80 13.96
CA ASP A 115 -9.86 -2.58 12.89
C ASP A 115 -9.69 -3.65 11.80
N GLU A 116 -10.71 -4.48 11.61
CA GLU A 116 -10.72 -5.58 10.65
C GLU A 116 -10.46 -5.10 9.22
N GLU A 117 -10.91 -3.89 8.83
CA GLU A 117 -10.65 -3.38 7.49
C GLU A 117 -9.17 -3.07 7.25
N VAL A 118 -8.38 -2.86 8.31
CA VAL A 118 -6.95 -2.52 8.20
C VAL A 118 -6.08 -3.73 8.50
N THR A 119 -6.38 -4.48 9.56
CA THR A 119 -5.56 -5.62 10.00
C THR A 119 -5.46 -6.71 8.93
N VAL A 120 -6.51 -6.91 8.14
CA VAL A 120 -6.51 -7.86 7.00
C VAL A 120 -5.44 -7.56 5.96
N TYR A 121 -4.93 -6.34 5.85
CA TYR A 121 -3.85 -5.99 4.91
C TYR A 121 -2.46 -6.36 5.43
N PHE A 122 -2.33 -6.69 6.71
CA PHE A 122 -1.05 -7.08 7.34
C PHE A 122 -1.04 -8.55 7.80
N ASP A 123 -2.09 -9.29 7.45
CA ASP A 123 -2.19 -10.73 7.61
C ASP A 123 -1.88 -11.41 6.26
N ALA A 124 -0.87 -12.27 6.25
CA ALA A 124 -0.42 -12.98 5.05
C ALA A 124 -1.42 -14.04 4.57
N GLU A 125 -2.26 -14.56 5.46
CA GLU A 125 -3.29 -15.55 5.14
C GLU A 125 -4.61 -14.91 4.70
N SER A 126 -4.66 -13.57 4.71
CA SER A 126 -5.86 -12.82 4.41
C SER A 126 -6.30 -12.92 2.95
N SER A 127 -7.61 -12.99 2.76
CA SER A 127 -8.24 -13.01 1.45
C SER A 127 -7.95 -11.78 0.57
N VAL A 128 -7.47 -10.66 1.14
CA VAL A 128 -7.06 -9.48 0.35
C VAL A 128 -5.81 -9.74 -0.50
N PHE A 129 -5.07 -10.81 -0.19
CA PHE A 129 -3.95 -11.34 -0.98
C PHE A 129 -4.33 -12.55 -1.83
N ALA A 130 -5.50 -13.17 -1.60
CA ALA A 130 -5.97 -14.27 -2.42
C ALA A 130 -6.31 -13.78 -3.84
N TYR A 131 -5.75 -14.45 -4.86
CA TYR A 131 -6.05 -14.17 -6.27
C TYR A 131 -6.34 -15.46 -7.04
N ALA A 132 -7.12 -15.35 -8.13
CA ALA A 132 -7.30 -16.42 -9.09
C ALA A 132 -5.95 -16.69 -9.79
N GLY A 133 -5.28 -17.79 -9.40
CA GLY A 133 -3.93 -18.13 -9.86
C GLY A 133 -2.83 -17.98 -8.79
N SER A 134 -3.20 -17.66 -7.55
CA SER A 134 -2.26 -17.69 -6.43
C SER A 134 -1.93 -19.12 -6.08
N PRO A 135 -0.65 -19.48 -5.89
CA PRO A 135 -0.30 -20.74 -5.28
C PRO A 135 -0.64 -20.65 -3.78
N VAL A 136 -1.90 -20.41 -3.44
CA VAL A 136 -2.37 -20.68 -2.08
C VAL A 136 -2.46 -22.18 -1.99
N HIS A 137 -1.43 -22.77 -1.39
CA HIS A 137 -1.41 -24.08 -0.75
C HIS A 137 -2.26 -25.17 -1.44
N ARG A 138 -1.62 -25.94 -2.33
CA ARG A 138 -1.94 -27.36 -2.44
C ARG A 138 -1.10 -28.16 -1.47
#